data_AF-A0A7X7F1Y6-F1
#
_entry.id   AF-A0A7X7F1Y6-F1
#
_cell.length_a   1.000
_cell.length_b   1.000
_cell.length_c   1.000
_cell.angle_alpha   90.00
_cell.angle_beta   90.00
_cell.angle_gamma   90.00
#
_symmetry.space_group_name_H-M   'P 1'
#
loop_
_entity.id
_entity.type
_entity.pdbx_description
1 polymer ?
#
loop_
_entity_poly.entity_id
_entity_poly.type
_entity_poly.pdbx_seq_one_letter_code
_entity_poly.pdbx_strand_id
1 'polypeptide(L)'
;MCPEDKQCPDGKHLNRVPPSASVSVDESPLPPGFERFELMKFAGTAAPIETPTLEVLDDLELDVRIDLGQAYMRLDDVLRLEPGAVVPLDKAAEEPVDVIVGGQVIARGEVLVLDGRYGIRVTSVAGR
;
A
#
# COMPACT_ATOMS: atom_id res chain seq x y z
N MET A 1 28.69 30.79 -35.99
CA MET A 1 27.42 30.92 -36.74
C MET A 1 26.44 29.89 -36.20
N CYS A 2 25.53 30.31 -35.31
CA CYS A 2 24.25 29.64 -35.14
C CYS A 2 23.30 30.13 -36.24
N PRO A 3 22.40 29.25 -36.69
CA PRO A 3 20.99 29.63 -36.82
C PRO A 3 20.14 28.50 -36.19
N GLU A 4 19.43 28.64 -35.07
CA GLU A 4 18.32 29.57 -34.77
C GLU A 4 17.33 29.70 -35.94
N ASP A 5 16.40 28.73 -36.05
CA ASP A 5 14.96 28.94 -36.35
C ASP A 5 14.26 27.64 -36.79
N LYS A 6 13.80 26.87 -35.80
CA LYS A 6 12.55 26.09 -35.92
C LYS A 6 11.70 26.35 -34.70
N GLN A 7 11.17 27.56 -34.68
CA GLN A 7 9.99 27.95 -33.91
C GLN A 7 8.88 26.91 -34.13
N CYS A 8 8.64 26.05 -33.13
CA CYS A 8 7.34 25.38 -33.01
C CYS A 8 6.38 26.38 -32.36
N PRO A 9 5.31 26.81 -33.03
CA PRO A 9 4.26 27.59 -32.40
C PRO A 9 3.40 26.67 -31.52
N ASP A 10 2.77 27.31 -30.54
CA ASP A 10 1.71 26.77 -29.69
C ASP A 10 2.19 25.94 -28.48
N GLY A 11 2.42 26.72 -27.41
CA GLY A 11 2.55 26.23 -26.06
C GLY A 11 1.38 25.34 -25.66
N LYS A 12 1.72 24.13 -25.29
CA LYS A 12 0.87 23.22 -24.52
C LYS A 12 1.58 22.96 -23.21
N HIS A 13 1.25 23.81 -22.25
CA HIS A 13 1.61 23.68 -20.84
C HIS A 13 1.45 22.22 -20.41
N LEU A 14 2.48 21.65 -19.78
CA LEU A 14 2.25 20.53 -18.88
C LEU A 14 1.22 20.99 -17.87
N ASN A 15 0.05 20.35 -17.87
CA ASN A 15 -0.93 20.48 -16.80
C ASN A 15 -0.30 19.94 -15.51
N ARG A 16 0.44 20.81 -14.82
CA ARG A 16 0.68 20.70 -13.38
C ARG A 16 -0.69 20.82 -12.74
N VAL A 17 -1.22 19.72 -12.22
CA VAL A 17 -2.38 19.76 -11.33
C VAL A 17 -1.91 20.48 -10.06
N PRO A 18 -2.43 21.68 -9.73
CA PRO A 18 -2.15 22.29 -8.43
C PRO A 18 -2.87 21.47 -7.34
N PRO A 19 -2.31 21.36 -6.12
CA PRO A 19 -2.96 20.67 -4.99
C PRO A 19 -4.23 21.38 -4.46
N SER A 20 -4.72 22.40 -5.16
CA SER A 20 -5.95 23.12 -4.87
C SER A 20 -6.97 22.91 -6.00
N ALA A 21 -7.17 21.66 -6.41
CA ALA A 21 -8.36 21.29 -7.16
C ALA A 21 -9.55 21.40 -6.19
N SER A 22 -10.16 22.59 -6.13
CA SER A 22 -11.50 22.74 -5.58
C SER A 22 -12.42 21.89 -6.47
N VAL A 23 -12.79 20.71 -5.97
CA VAL A 23 -13.88 19.94 -6.54
C VAL A 23 -15.13 20.81 -6.39
N SER A 24 -15.51 21.47 -7.47
CA SER A 24 -16.80 22.13 -7.57
C SER A 24 -17.85 21.03 -7.48
N VAL A 25 -18.57 20.99 -6.36
CA VAL A 25 -19.71 20.10 -6.20
C VAL A 25 -20.76 20.58 -7.19
N ASP A 26 -20.91 19.86 -8.29
CA ASP A 26 -21.97 20.07 -9.27
C ASP A 26 -23.30 19.83 -8.54
N GLU A 27 -24.07 20.89 -8.33
CA GLU A 27 -25.38 20.86 -7.67
C GLU A 27 -26.42 20.30 -8.66
N SER A 28 -26.23 19.03 -9.05
CA SER A 28 -27.25 18.26 -9.74
C SER A 28 -28.38 17.91 -8.74
N PRO A 29 -29.67 18.04 -9.13
CA PRO A 29 -30.79 17.75 -8.22
C PRO A 29 -30.76 16.29 -7.78
N LEU A 30 -30.83 16.04 -6.47
CA LEU A 30 -30.85 14.69 -5.93
C LEU A 30 -32.09 13.92 -6.40
N PRO A 31 -31.96 12.61 -6.66
CA PRO A 31 -33.11 11.75 -6.94
C PRO A 31 -34.07 11.73 -5.74
N PRO A 32 -35.40 11.60 -5.99
CA PRO A 32 -36.38 11.53 -4.92
C PRO A 32 -36.08 10.34 -4.00
N GLY A 33 -35.93 10.61 -2.70
CA GLY A 33 -35.57 9.62 -1.67
C GLY A 33 -34.12 9.66 -1.19
N PHE A 34 -33.27 10.54 -1.75
CA PHE A 34 -31.92 10.77 -1.23
C PHE A 34 -31.88 12.02 -0.33
N GLU A 35 -31.83 11.79 0.98
CA GLU A 35 -31.54 12.84 1.97
C GLU A 35 -30.04 13.14 1.96
N ARG A 36 -29.66 14.42 1.98
CA ARG A 36 -28.24 14.82 2.10
C ARG A 36 -27.69 14.32 3.43
N PHE A 37 -26.53 13.66 3.39
CA PHE A 37 -25.84 13.21 4.59
C PHE A 37 -25.32 14.42 5.38
N GLU A 38 -26.02 14.81 6.45
CA GLU A 38 -25.58 15.85 7.37
C GLU A 38 -24.63 15.24 8.42
N LEU A 39 -23.32 15.43 8.21
CA LEU A 39 -22.27 15.00 9.14
C LEU A 39 -22.47 15.55 10.57
N MET A 40 -23.23 16.65 10.74
CA MET A 40 -23.57 17.22 12.04
C MET A 40 -24.44 16.31 12.92
N LYS A 41 -25.11 15.29 12.36
CA LYS A 41 -25.92 14.33 13.13
C LYS A 41 -25.07 13.30 13.90
N PHE A 42 -23.75 13.27 13.66
CA PHE A 42 -22.78 12.46 14.39
C PHE A 42 -22.03 13.24 15.47
N ALA A 43 -22.44 14.47 15.81
CA ALA A 43 -21.89 15.19 16.96
C ALA A 43 -22.39 14.57 18.28
N GLY A 44 -22.01 13.30 18.50
CA GLY A 44 -22.13 12.62 19.77
C GLY A 44 -21.36 13.41 20.83
N THR A 45 -21.98 13.53 22.00
CA THR A 45 -21.38 14.08 23.21
C THR A 45 -19.92 13.63 23.33
N ALA A 46 -19.02 14.60 23.47
CA ALA A 46 -17.66 14.35 23.90
C ALA A 46 -17.69 13.80 25.34
N ALA A 47 -18.00 12.49 25.45
CA ALA A 47 -17.63 11.71 26.60
C ALA A 47 -16.10 11.79 26.75
N PRO A 48 -15.55 11.65 27.96
CA PRO A 48 -14.10 11.52 28.12
C PRO A 48 -13.67 10.44 27.13
N ILE A 49 -12.70 10.76 26.28
CA ILE A 49 -11.98 9.73 25.55
C ILE A 49 -11.16 9.03 26.62
N GLU A 50 -11.81 8.13 27.37
CA GLU A 50 -11.12 7.04 28.04
C GLU A 50 -10.30 6.41 26.93
N THR A 51 -8.97 6.46 27.08
CA THR A 51 -8.03 5.85 26.15
C THR A 51 -8.60 4.50 25.79
N PRO A 52 -9.06 4.25 24.55
CA PRO A 52 -9.68 2.99 24.21
C PRO A 52 -8.67 1.93 24.60
N THR A 53 -9.00 1.19 25.65
CA THR A 53 -8.11 0.21 26.21
C THR A 53 -7.83 -0.76 25.08
N LEU A 54 -6.55 -1.02 24.81
CA LEU A 54 -6.14 -1.92 23.72
C LEU A 54 -6.82 -3.30 23.82
N GLU A 55 -7.38 -3.63 24.99
CA GLU A 55 -8.29 -4.75 25.27
C GLU A 55 -9.46 -4.89 24.28
N VAL A 56 -9.95 -3.80 23.69
CA VAL A 56 -11.03 -3.86 22.68
C VAL A 56 -10.51 -4.31 21.31
N LEU A 57 -9.20 -4.24 21.07
CA LEU A 57 -8.55 -4.61 19.81
C LEU A 57 -7.95 -6.03 19.84
N ASP A 58 -8.05 -6.75 20.97
CA ASP A 58 -7.47 -8.09 21.12
C ASP A 58 -8.08 -9.13 20.16
N ASP A 59 -9.34 -8.93 19.74
CA ASP A 59 -10.06 -9.83 18.83
C ASP A 59 -9.90 -9.47 17.34
N LEU A 60 -9.03 -8.53 17.00
CA LEU A 60 -8.84 -8.11 15.61
C LEU A 60 -7.95 -9.07 14.83
N GLU A 61 -8.50 -9.72 13.82
CA GLU A 61 -7.74 -10.50 12.85
C GLU A 61 -7.05 -9.58 11.81
N LEU A 62 -5.75 -9.77 11.61
CA LEU A 62 -4.94 -8.99 10.66
C LEU A 62 -4.36 -9.89 9.57
N ASP A 63 -4.34 -9.39 8.33
CA ASP A 63 -3.65 -10.05 7.23
C ASP A 63 -2.13 -9.95 7.43
N VAL A 64 -1.48 -11.11 7.56
CA VAL A 64 -0.04 -11.22 7.74
C VAL A 64 0.55 -11.81 6.47
N ARG A 65 1.43 -11.04 5.82
CA ARG A 65 2.20 -11.49 4.66
C ARG A 65 3.64 -11.76 5.04
N ILE A 66 4.17 -12.85 4.50
CA ILE A 66 5.58 -13.20 4.65
C ILE A 66 6.26 -13.10 3.29
N ASP A 67 7.26 -12.23 3.19
CA ASP A 67 8.02 -12.01 1.97
C ASP A 67 9.38 -12.70 2.06
N LEU A 68 9.57 -13.75 1.25
CA LEU A 68 10.85 -14.43 1.06
C LEU A 68 11.89 -13.52 0.40
N GLY A 69 11.45 -12.70 -0.55
CA GLY A 69 12.28 -11.79 -1.35
C GLY A 69 11.51 -11.23 -2.54
N GLN A 70 12.10 -10.25 -3.22
CA GLN A 70 11.54 -9.57 -4.36
C GLN A 70 12.43 -9.76 -5.60
N ALA A 71 11.82 -9.67 -6.78
CA ALA A 71 12.54 -9.66 -8.05
C ALA A 71 11.94 -8.61 -8.97
N TYR A 72 12.80 -7.81 -9.59
CA TYR A 72 12.40 -6.82 -10.60
C TYR A 72 12.78 -7.35 -11.98
N MET A 73 11.77 -7.56 -12.84
CA MET A 73 11.93 -8.14 -14.17
C MET A 73 11.31 -7.22 -15.22
N ARG A 74 11.81 -7.29 -16.47
CA ARG A 74 11.12 -6.63 -17.58
C ARG A 74 9.82 -7.36 -17.88
N LEU A 75 8.83 -6.64 -18.40
CA LEU A 75 7.54 -7.23 -18.78
C LEU A 75 7.72 -8.42 -19.73
N ASP A 76 8.61 -8.29 -20.72
CA ASP A 76 8.91 -9.37 -21.68
C ASP A 76 9.41 -10.66 -20.99
N ASP A 77 10.20 -10.52 -19.92
CA ASP A 77 10.73 -11.67 -19.18
C ASP A 77 9.64 -12.35 -18.35
N VAL A 78 8.73 -11.56 -17.77
CA VAL A 78 7.55 -12.09 -17.03
C VAL A 78 6.63 -12.87 -17.97
N LEU A 79 6.39 -12.36 -19.18
CA LEU A 79 5.55 -13.03 -20.18
C LEU A 79 6.17 -14.32 -20.73
N ARG A 80 7.48 -14.51 -20.55
CA ARG A 80 8.23 -15.71 -20.95
C ARG A 80 8.42 -16.72 -19.83
N LEU A 81 7.85 -16.48 -18.64
CA LEU A 81 7.93 -17.44 -17.55
C LEU A 81 7.16 -18.71 -17.92
N GLU A 82 7.86 -19.84 -17.86
CA GLU A 82 7.33 -21.17 -18.16
C GLU A 82 7.64 -22.13 -17.01
N PRO A 83 6.92 -23.27 -16.89
CA PRO A 83 7.21 -24.28 -15.88
C PRO A 83 8.69 -24.70 -15.92
N GLY A 84 9.36 -24.60 -14.77
CA GLY A 84 10.80 -24.88 -14.63
C GLY A 84 11.70 -23.65 -14.70
N ALA A 85 11.17 -22.45 -15.00
CA ALA A 85 11.92 -21.21 -14.87
C ALA A 85 12.30 -20.93 -13.41
N VAL A 86 13.53 -20.44 -13.20
CA VAL A 86 14.06 -20.05 -11.88
C VAL A 86 14.18 -18.53 -11.84
N VAL A 87 13.49 -17.89 -10.90
CA VAL A 87 13.54 -16.44 -10.70
C VAL A 87 14.43 -16.13 -9.49
N PRO A 88 15.60 -15.49 -9.69
CA PRO A 88 16.45 -15.09 -8.58
C PRO A 88 15.79 -13.94 -7.81
N LEU A 89 15.86 -14.01 -6.49
CA LEU A 89 15.37 -12.96 -5.58
C LEU A 89 16.54 -12.05 -5.14
N ASP A 90 16.21 -10.89 -4.61
CA ASP A 90 17.14 -9.88 -4.10
C ASP A 90 17.78 -10.24 -2.74
N LYS A 91 17.15 -11.15 -1.99
CA LYS A 91 17.63 -11.61 -0.67
C LYS A 91 18.44 -12.91 -0.75
N ALA A 92 19.53 -12.98 0.02
CA ALA A 92 20.28 -14.22 0.20
C ALA A 92 19.52 -15.22 1.09
N ALA A 93 19.81 -16.51 0.94
CA ALA A 93 19.15 -17.59 1.70
C ALA A 93 19.41 -17.54 3.21
N GLU A 94 20.49 -16.86 3.64
CA GLU A 94 20.85 -16.66 5.05
C GLU A 94 20.18 -15.43 5.66
N GLU A 95 19.58 -14.57 4.84
CA GLU A 95 18.90 -13.38 5.33
C GLU A 95 17.50 -13.72 5.86
N PRO A 96 17.08 -13.05 6.95
CA PRO A 96 15.75 -13.29 7.49
C PRO A 96 14.67 -12.72 6.54
N VAL A 97 13.53 -13.40 6.52
CA VAL A 97 12.34 -12.98 5.78
C VAL A 97 11.59 -11.89 6.53
N ASP A 98 10.86 -11.05 5.79
CA ASP A 98 10.09 -9.97 6.38
C ASP A 98 8.68 -10.43 6.71
N VAL A 99 8.22 -10.06 7.91
CA VAL A 99 6.84 -10.23 8.36
C VAL A 99 6.13 -8.90 8.21
N ILE A 100 5.12 -8.85 7.36
CA ILE A 100 4.45 -7.63 6.94
C ILE A 100 2.99 -7.68 7.38
N VAL A 101 2.54 -6.61 8.02
CA VAL A 101 1.13 -6.39 8.38
C VAL A 101 0.72 -5.00 7.89
N GLY A 102 -0.39 -4.92 7.17
CA GLY A 102 -0.87 -3.64 6.63
C GLY A 102 0.15 -2.92 5.71
N GLY A 103 1.06 -3.68 5.07
CA GLY A 103 2.10 -3.12 4.20
C GLY A 103 3.34 -2.59 4.93
N GLN A 104 3.43 -2.74 6.25
CA GLN A 104 4.62 -2.37 7.02
C GLN A 104 5.32 -3.61 7.58
N VAL A 105 6.66 -3.62 7.54
CA VAL A 105 7.47 -4.67 8.16
C VAL A 105 7.41 -4.52 9.68
N ILE A 106 6.81 -5.51 10.35
CA ILE A 106 6.64 -5.53 11.80
C ILE A 106 7.66 -6.44 12.51
N ALA A 107 8.25 -7.38 11.79
CA ALA A 107 9.19 -8.35 12.33
C ALA A 107 10.04 -8.97 11.22
N ARG A 108 11.12 -9.61 11.63
CA ARG A 108 11.94 -10.47 10.78
C ARG A 108 12.03 -11.86 11.38
N GLY A 109 12.20 -12.86 10.52
CA GLY A 109 12.27 -14.24 10.98
C GLY A 109 13.02 -15.16 10.04
N GLU A 110 13.29 -16.36 10.53
CA GLU A 110 13.88 -17.45 9.75
C GLU A 110 12.81 -18.43 9.33
N VAL A 111 12.90 -18.91 8.09
CA VAL A 111 11.99 -19.95 7.58
C VAL A 111 12.40 -21.30 8.11
N LEU A 112 11.45 -22.04 8.67
CA LEU A 112 11.61 -23.39 9.15
C LEU A 112 10.65 -24.31 8.41
N VAL A 113 10.97 -25.60 8.33
CA VAL A 113 10.05 -26.63 7.86
C VAL A 113 9.69 -27.53 9.03
N LEU A 114 8.40 -27.55 9.37
CA LEU A 114 7.83 -28.29 10.49
C LEU A 114 6.76 -29.22 9.92
N ASP A 115 6.94 -30.53 10.07
CA ASP A 115 5.98 -31.54 9.57
C ASP A 115 5.58 -31.35 8.09
N GLY A 116 6.55 -31.02 7.23
CA GLY A 116 6.33 -30.77 5.81
C GLY A 116 5.61 -29.44 5.50
N ARG A 117 5.43 -28.56 6.48
CA ARG A 117 4.85 -27.22 6.34
C ARG A 117 5.89 -26.16 6.62
N TYR A 118 5.79 -25.03 5.92
CA TYR A 118 6.62 -23.86 6.23
C TYR A 118 6.13 -23.18 7.50
N GLY A 119 7.06 -22.77 8.34
CA GLY A 119 6.83 -21.94 9.52
C GLY A 119 7.87 -20.83 9.58
N ILE A 120 7.59 -19.81 10.39
CA ILE A 120 8.48 -18.67 10.58
C ILE A 120 8.83 -18.59 12.05
N ARG A 121 10.12 -18.62 12.38
CA ARG A 121 10.61 -18.27 13.72
C ARG A 121 11.01 -16.80 13.72
N VAL A 122 10.28 -16.00 14.48
CA VAL A 122 10.58 -14.58 14.65
C VAL A 122 11.94 -14.42 15.34
N THR A 123 12.83 -13.65 14.72
CA THR A 123 14.17 -13.33 15.23
C THR A 123 14.25 -11.90 15.76
N SER A 124 13.52 -10.96 15.16
CA SER A 124 13.40 -9.59 15.65
C SER A 124 12.02 -9.00 15.39
N VAL A 125 11.61 -8.02 16.21
CA VAL A 125 10.34 -7.31 16.09
C VAL A 125 10.64 -5.82 15.96
N ALA A 126 10.03 -5.14 14.99
CA ALA A 126 10.16 -3.71 14.81
C ALA A 126 9.54 -2.98 16.01
N GLY A 127 10.29 -2.04 16.59
CA GLY A 127 9.82 -1.22 17.71
C GLY A 127 10.07 -1.80 19.11
N ARG A 128 10.79 -2.94 19.22
CA ARG A 128 11.28 -3.46 20.50
C ARG A 128 12.80 -3.52 20.56
#